data_AF-A0A9D6F576-F1
#
_entry.id   AF-A0A9D6F576-F1
#
_cell.length_a   1.000
_cell.length_b   1.000
_cell.length_c   1.000
_cell.angle_alpha   90.00
_cell.angle_beta   90.00
_cell.angle_gamma   90.00
#
_symmetry.space_group_name_H-M   'P 1'
#
loop_
_entity.id
_entity.type
_entity.pdbx_description
1 polymer ?
#
loop_
_entity_poly.entity_id
_entity_poly.type
_entity_poly.pdbx_seq_one_letter_code
_entity_poly.pdbx_strand_id
1 'polypeptide(L)'
;MTAQPIPAPRIRAFSLTIVVLLIPACLWAYWTTLERIVARWTEDPQYSHGYLVPAFALYLLWLRRERLDAAALNANWLGTALLLIAAGLRLAGAHYSFEYLDQASFLPCCAGLFLLAGGWQAFSWSLPSVAFLAFMIPLPHSVSLALSAPMQGFATAVSTFALQVLGRPAVAEGNVILLNDIELGIVEACSGLRMLVVFFALSTAVAILIRKPWWEKLLIAGSAVPIALASNVLRITVTGLFYDSFGNHFGGALFHDVAGWLMMPLGLLFLGIELWILKTLLIEPPSQTAQATRVTMQRFEVNPLALYASEKPPNREKPIAAPEEEVVETAT
;
A
#
# COMPACT_ATOMS: atom_id res chain seq x y z
N MET A 1 -24.76 46.91 11.89
CA MET A 1 -24.24 45.79 12.71
C MET A 1 -23.10 45.14 11.94
N THR A 2 -21.87 45.59 12.17
CA THR A 2 -20.66 45.00 11.59
C THR A 2 -20.37 43.69 12.33
N ALA A 3 -20.45 42.55 11.64
CA ALA A 3 -20.09 41.25 12.19
C ALA A 3 -18.61 41.31 12.64
N GLN A 4 -18.38 41.24 13.95
CA GLN A 4 -17.04 41.09 14.51
C GLN A 4 -16.46 39.75 14.03
N PRO A 5 -15.22 39.70 13.53
CA PRO A 5 -14.57 38.44 13.19
C PRO A 5 -14.43 37.62 14.46
N ILE A 6 -15.04 36.43 14.49
CA ILE A 6 -14.90 35.49 15.60
C ILE A 6 -13.39 35.19 15.72
N PRO A 7 -12.74 35.48 16.87
CA PRO A 7 -11.33 35.22 17.02
C PRO A 7 -11.10 33.72 16.84
N ALA A 8 -10.24 33.35 15.88
CA ALA A 8 -9.80 31.97 15.74
C ALA A 8 -9.30 31.49 17.13
N PRO A 9 -9.77 30.34 17.64
CA PRO A 9 -9.60 30.01 19.05
C PRO A 9 -8.11 29.87 19.36
N ARG A 10 -7.59 30.65 20.33
CA ARG A 10 -6.19 30.64 20.80
C ARG A 10 -5.64 29.24 21.08
N ILE A 11 -6.52 28.28 21.40
CA ILE A 11 -6.21 26.86 21.61
C ILE A 11 -5.64 26.21 20.34
N ARG A 12 -6.13 26.55 19.14
CA ARG A 12 -5.62 26.01 17.87
C ARG A 12 -4.17 26.43 17.60
N ALA A 13 -3.84 27.70 17.84
CA ALA A 13 -2.48 28.21 17.65
C ALA A 13 -1.48 27.59 18.64
N PHE A 14 -1.86 27.45 19.92
CA PHE A 14 -1.02 26.84 20.94
C PHE A 14 -0.72 25.36 20.67
N SER A 15 -1.73 24.58 20.30
CA SER A 15 -1.56 23.16 19.96
C SER A 15 -0.72 22.94 18.70
N LEU A 16 -0.86 23.80 17.69
CA LEU A 16 -0.02 23.77 16.48
C LEU A 16 1.45 24.06 16.81
N THR A 17 1.73 25.06 17.64
CA THR A 17 3.11 25.37 18.07
C THR A 17 3.73 24.20 18.83
N ILE A 18 2.98 23.56 19.74
CA ILE A 18 3.46 22.37 20.46
C ILE A 18 3.81 21.24 19.49
N VAL A 19 2.95 20.98 18.50
CA VAL A 19 3.20 19.92 17.52
C VAL A 19 4.43 20.24 16.66
N VAL A 20 4.59 21.49 16.21
CA VAL A 20 5.77 21.92 15.44
C VAL A 20 7.07 21.72 16.23
N LEU A 21 7.05 21.91 17.55
CA LEU A 21 8.20 21.65 18.42
C LEU A 21 8.38 20.14 18.73
N LEU A 22 7.30 19.39 18.84
CA LEU A 22 7.35 17.96 19.12
C LEU A 22 7.87 17.13 17.95
N ILE A 23 7.60 17.52 16.70
CA ILE A 23 8.10 16.81 15.51
C ILE A 23 9.64 16.67 15.53
N PRO A 24 10.45 17.74 15.62
CA PRO A 24 11.91 17.60 15.67
C PRO A 24 12.39 16.88 16.92
N ALA A 25 11.72 17.05 18.07
CA ALA A 25 12.04 16.30 19.28
C ALA A 25 11.82 14.78 19.11
N CYS A 26 10.70 14.38 18.50
CA CYS A 26 10.42 12.99 18.15
C CYS A 26 11.43 12.47 17.12
N LEU A 27 11.74 13.22 16.07
CA LEU A 27 12.73 12.81 15.06
C LEU A 27 14.10 12.60 15.69
N TRP A 28 14.53 13.50 16.58
CA TRP A 28 15.78 13.34 17.33
C TRP A 28 15.74 12.11 18.23
N ALA A 29 14.65 11.90 18.98
CA ALA A 29 14.50 10.74 19.84
C ALA A 29 14.54 9.40 19.05
N TYR A 30 13.93 9.36 17.88
CA TYR A 30 13.89 8.17 17.01
C TYR A 30 15.08 8.06 16.06
N TRP A 31 16.02 9.01 16.05
CA TRP A 31 17.13 9.04 15.11
C TRP A 31 17.89 7.70 15.05
N THR A 32 18.35 7.21 16.20
CA THR A 32 19.09 5.92 16.27
C THR A 32 18.24 4.71 15.91
N THR A 33 16.94 4.74 16.20
CA THR A 33 15.99 3.69 15.82
C THR A 33 15.81 3.65 14.30
N LEU A 34 15.65 4.82 13.67
CA LEU A 34 15.51 4.95 12.21
C LEU A 34 16.81 4.57 11.50
N GLU A 35 17.97 4.95 12.02
CA GLU A 35 19.27 4.49 11.49
C GLU A 35 19.38 2.96 11.49
N ARG A 36 19.01 2.30 12.59
CA ARG A 36 19.00 0.83 12.67
C ARG A 36 18.03 0.19 11.68
N ILE A 37 16.85 0.77 11.50
CA ILE A 37 15.87 0.32 10.51
C ILE A 37 16.44 0.46 9.08
N VAL A 38 17.05 1.60 8.76
CA VAL A 38 17.66 1.86 7.44
C VAL A 38 18.87 0.96 7.19
N ALA A 39 19.70 0.72 8.21
CA ALA A 39 20.81 -0.23 8.12
C ALA A 39 20.29 -1.63 7.74
N ARG A 40 19.20 -2.08 8.37
CA ARG A 40 18.54 -3.35 8.00
C ARG A 40 18.05 -3.38 6.55
N TRP A 41 17.50 -2.29 6.03
CA TRP A 41 17.08 -2.23 4.62
C TRP A 41 18.26 -2.29 3.64
N THR A 42 19.43 -1.85 4.08
CA THR A 42 20.67 -1.83 3.27
C THR A 42 21.37 -3.19 3.30
N GLU A 43 21.50 -3.77 4.48
CA GLU A 43 22.30 -4.97 4.73
C GLU A 43 21.54 -6.26 4.46
N ASP A 44 20.22 -6.26 4.68
CA ASP A 44 19.39 -7.44 4.48
C ASP A 44 18.48 -7.26 3.26
N PRO A 45 18.76 -7.95 2.14
CA PRO A 45 17.94 -7.79 0.95
C PRO A 45 16.48 -8.29 1.14
N GLN A 46 16.16 -9.00 2.24
CA GLN A 46 14.78 -9.29 2.66
C GLN A 46 13.95 -8.02 2.91
N TYR A 47 14.59 -6.96 3.41
CA TYR A 47 13.93 -5.71 3.80
C TYR A 47 14.25 -4.53 2.88
N SER A 48 14.84 -4.78 1.71
CA SER A 48 15.18 -3.77 0.69
C SER A 48 13.99 -2.89 0.26
N HIS A 49 12.77 -3.41 0.31
CA HIS A 49 11.54 -2.66 0.01
C HIS A 49 11.23 -1.55 1.04
N GLY A 50 11.88 -1.55 2.21
CA GLY A 50 11.64 -0.62 3.31
C GLY A 50 11.78 0.85 2.92
N TYR A 51 12.65 1.19 1.97
CA TYR A 51 12.80 2.56 1.44
C TYR A 51 11.54 3.10 0.74
N LEU A 52 10.77 2.21 0.08
CA LEU A 52 9.56 2.61 -0.64
C LEU A 52 8.39 2.86 0.31
N VAL A 53 8.41 2.24 1.50
CA VAL A 53 7.31 2.31 2.47
C VAL A 53 7.04 3.73 2.98
N PRO A 54 8.02 4.49 3.51
CA PRO A 54 7.78 5.86 3.97
C PRO A 54 7.41 6.80 2.81
N ALA A 55 8.00 6.62 1.63
CA ALA A 55 7.64 7.39 0.44
C ALA A 55 6.17 7.17 0.05
N PHE A 56 5.71 5.91 0.04
CA PHE A 56 4.32 5.57 -0.23
C PHE A 56 3.37 6.04 0.88
N ALA A 57 3.75 5.94 2.15
CA ALA A 57 2.95 6.45 3.26
C ALA A 57 2.71 7.97 3.15
N LEU A 58 3.74 8.74 2.77
CA LEU A 58 3.63 10.17 2.49
C LEU A 58 2.75 10.44 1.26
N TYR A 59 2.93 9.67 0.19
CA TYR A 59 2.07 9.75 -0.99
C TYR A 59 0.60 9.46 -0.67
N LEU A 60 0.32 8.48 0.20
CA LEU A 60 -1.03 8.17 0.68
C LEU A 60 -1.65 9.32 1.49
N LEU A 61 -0.86 10.01 2.32
CA LEU A 61 -1.33 11.21 3.03
C LEU A 61 -1.73 12.29 2.02
N TRP A 62 -0.85 12.53 1.04
CA TRP A 62 -1.06 13.52 -0.01
C TRP A 62 -2.29 13.22 -0.87
N LEU A 63 -2.50 11.95 -1.26
CA LEU A 63 -3.65 11.51 -2.06
C LEU A 63 -4.98 11.70 -1.31
N ARG A 64 -4.95 11.60 0.02
CA ARG A 64 -6.14 11.71 0.87
C ARG A 64 -6.36 13.12 1.40
N ARG A 65 -5.56 14.12 1.02
CA ARG A 65 -5.65 15.50 1.53
C ARG A 65 -7.04 16.11 1.42
N GLU A 66 -7.79 15.78 0.37
CA GLU A 66 -9.14 16.30 0.14
C GLU A 66 -10.17 15.79 1.17
N ARG A 67 -9.87 14.69 1.86
CA ARG A 67 -10.72 14.19 2.96
C ARG A 67 -10.46 14.93 4.28
N LEU A 68 -9.43 15.77 4.32
CA LEU A 68 -9.11 16.58 5.48
C LEU A 68 -9.90 17.89 5.39
N ASP A 69 -10.95 18.02 6.20
CA ASP A 69 -11.67 19.27 6.32
C ASP A 69 -11.02 20.12 7.41
N ALA A 70 -10.37 21.22 6.99
CA ALA A 70 -9.64 22.12 7.87
C ALA A 70 -10.52 22.75 8.96
N ALA A 71 -11.83 22.87 8.76
CA ALA A 71 -12.75 23.45 9.73
C ALA A 71 -12.98 22.54 10.94
N ALA A 72 -13.00 21.22 10.70
CA ALA A 72 -13.22 20.19 11.72
C ALA A 72 -11.93 19.76 12.46
N LEU A 73 -10.77 20.29 12.07
CA LEU A 73 -9.51 20.09 12.80
C LEU A 73 -9.58 20.71 14.20
N ASN A 74 -9.47 19.85 15.20
CA ASN A 74 -9.51 20.25 16.61
C ASN A 74 -8.49 19.44 17.39
N ALA A 75 -7.45 20.10 17.89
CA ALA A 75 -6.40 19.47 18.69
C ALA A 75 -7.00 18.64 19.83
N ASN A 76 -6.49 17.41 20.02
CA ASN A 76 -6.99 16.50 21.03
C ASN A 76 -5.84 15.99 21.92
N TRP A 77 -5.91 16.32 23.21
CA TRP A 77 -4.92 15.91 24.20
C TRP A 77 -4.81 14.39 24.38
N LEU A 78 -5.79 13.59 23.93
CA LEU A 78 -5.62 12.13 23.86
C LEU A 78 -4.41 11.71 23.00
N GLY A 79 -3.92 12.57 22.11
CA GLY A 79 -2.65 12.37 21.42
C GLY A 79 -1.46 12.22 22.37
N THR A 80 -1.45 12.90 23.52
CA THR A 80 -0.37 12.74 24.52
C THR A 80 -0.39 11.36 25.15
N ALA A 81 -1.56 10.73 25.33
CA ALA A 81 -1.66 9.36 25.81
C ALA A 81 -0.99 8.38 24.81
N LEU A 82 -1.18 8.58 23.51
CA LEU A 82 -0.48 7.79 22.47
C LEU A 82 1.04 8.03 22.48
N LEU A 83 1.48 9.27 22.69
CA LEU A 83 2.91 9.58 22.85
C LEU A 83 3.51 8.93 24.10
N LEU A 84 2.77 8.89 25.21
CA LEU A 84 3.18 8.20 26.43
C LEU A 84 3.23 6.68 26.24
N ILE A 85 2.28 6.09 25.50
CA ILE A 85 2.34 4.68 25.10
C ILE A 85 3.59 4.42 24.24
N ALA A 86 3.87 5.29 23.27
CA ALA A 86 5.08 5.16 22.45
C ALA A 86 6.35 5.24 23.31
N ALA A 87 6.44 6.20 24.23
CA ALA A 87 7.56 6.31 25.17
C ALA A 87 7.67 5.06 26.06
N GLY A 88 6.55 4.55 26.57
CA GLY A 88 6.50 3.32 27.38
C GLY A 88 6.98 2.09 26.61
N LEU A 89 6.57 1.94 25.34
CA LEU A 89 7.04 0.87 24.46
C LEU A 89 8.55 0.97 24.20
N ARG A 90 9.09 2.18 24.00
CA ARG A 90 10.54 2.38 23.88
C ARG A 90 11.30 2.01 25.14
N LEU A 91 10.81 2.45 26.29
CA LEU A 91 11.41 2.13 27.59
C LEU A 91 11.37 0.63 27.85
N ALA A 92 10.26 -0.04 27.53
CA ALA A 92 10.15 -1.50 27.61
C ALA A 92 11.11 -2.18 26.62
N GLY A 93 11.20 -1.71 25.37
CA GLY A 93 12.14 -2.22 24.38
C GLY A 93 13.59 -2.11 24.84
N ALA A 94 13.97 -0.97 25.42
CA ALA A 94 15.29 -0.76 26.00
C ALA A 94 15.53 -1.65 27.23
N HIS A 95 14.54 -1.78 28.12
CA HIS A 95 14.66 -2.58 29.35
C HIS A 95 14.78 -4.08 29.07
N TYR A 96 13.97 -4.61 28.15
CA TYR A 96 13.97 -6.03 27.78
C TYR A 96 14.95 -6.36 26.64
N SER A 97 15.75 -5.38 26.18
CA SER A 97 16.62 -5.52 24.99
C SER A 97 15.88 -6.06 23.77
N PHE A 98 14.61 -5.66 23.61
CA PHE A 98 13.75 -6.11 22.53
C PHE A 98 13.53 -4.98 21.52
N GLU A 99 14.44 -4.91 20.55
CA GLU A 99 14.53 -3.84 19.54
C GLU A 99 13.22 -3.62 18.78
N TYR A 100 12.46 -4.69 18.53
CA TYR A 100 11.19 -4.60 17.82
C TYR A 100 10.19 -3.66 18.50
N LEU A 101 10.14 -3.62 19.84
CA LEU A 101 9.24 -2.70 20.56
C LEU A 101 9.63 -1.23 20.37
N ASP A 102 10.93 -0.95 20.33
CA ASP A 102 11.46 0.40 20.08
C ASP A 102 11.16 0.86 18.64
N GLN A 103 11.22 -0.05 17.68
CA GLN A 103 10.86 0.25 16.29
C GLN A 103 9.34 0.40 16.13
N ALA A 104 8.56 -0.53 16.71
CA ALA A 104 7.09 -0.53 16.66
C ALA A 104 6.46 0.68 17.36
N SER A 105 7.12 1.26 18.37
CA SER A 105 6.62 2.46 19.05
C SER A 105 6.56 3.70 18.15
N PHE A 106 7.25 3.70 17.01
CA PHE A 106 7.19 4.79 16.04
C PHE A 106 5.77 4.99 15.49
N LEU A 107 4.97 3.91 15.35
CA LEU A 107 3.60 3.98 14.86
C LEU A 107 2.67 4.77 15.81
N PRO A 108 2.53 4.39 17.10
CA PRO A 108 1.74 5.19 18.04
C PRO A 108 2.31 6.59 18.25
N CYS A 109 3.63 6.80 18.08
CA CYS A 109 4.21 8.14 18.08
C CYS A 109 3.65 9.01 16.96
N CYS A 110 3.69 8.51 15.71
CA CYS A 110 3.14 9.22 14.55
C CYS A 110 1.62 9.45 14.70
N ALA A 111 0.88 8.41 15.10
CA ALA A 111 -0.56 8.51 15.31
C ALA A 111 -0.91 9.53 16.41
N GLY A 112 -0.13 9.56 17.49
CA GLY A 112 -0.25 10.53 18.58
C GLY A 112 -0.02 11.97 18.13
N LEU A 113 0.99 12.22 17.28
CA LEU A 113 1.25 13.55 16.71
C LEU A 113 0.07 14.04 15.85
N PHE A 114 -0.50 13.19 14.99
CA PHE A 114 -1.68 13.57 14.19
C PHE A 114 -2.92 13.83 15.07
N LEU A 115 -3.17 13.00 16.08
CA LEU A 115 -4.28 13.17 17.02
C LEU A 115 -4.12 14.46 17.84
N LEU A 116 -2.89 14.77 18.28
CA LEU A 116 -2.60 15.99 19.02
C LEU A 116 -2.77 17.25 18.16
N ALA A 117 -2.37 17.19 16.89
CA ALA A 117 -2.43 18.33 15.98
C ALA A 117 -3.84 18.68 15.50
N GLY A 118 -4.61 17.67 15.08
CA GLY A 118 -5.88 17.89 14.40
C GLY A 118 -7.03 17.02 14.89
N GLY A 119 -6.84 16.29 15.99
CA GLY A 119 -7.89 15.48 16.60
C GLY A 119 -8.22 14.22 15.82
N TRP A 120 -9.44 13.72 16.05
CA TRP A 120 -9.92 12.48 15.45
C TRP A 120 -9.99 12.53 13.92
N GLN A 121 -10.17 13.72 13.35
CA GLN A 121 -10.18 13.90 11.91
C GLN A 121 -8.78 13.71 11.31
N ALA A 122 -7.76 14.38 11.86
CA ALA A 122 -6.39 14.19 11.40
C ALA A 122 -5.89 12.75 11.68
N PHE A 123 -6.27 12.15 12.80
CA PHE A 123 -5.97 10.76 13.13
C PHE A 123 -6.58 9.79 12.10
N SER A 124 -7.89 9.83 11.86
CA SER A 124 -8.56 8.92 10.90
C SER A 124 -8.14 9.14 9.44
N TRP A 125 -7.81 10.39 9.10
CA TRP A 125 -7.21 10.75 7.82
C TRP A 125 -5.83 10.09 7.64
N SER A 126 -4.94 10.23 8.62
CA SER A 126 -3.56 9.72 8.56
C SER A 126 -3.42 8.22 8.85
N LEU A 127 -4.41 7.60 9.49
CA LEU A 127 -4.31 6.24 10.03
C LEU A 127 -3.86 5.19 9.00
N PRO A 128 -4.40 5.10 7.77
CA PRO A 128 -3.88 4.20 6.74
C PRO A 128 -2.43 4.44 6.35
N SER A 129 -1.95 5.68 6.33
CA SER A 129 -0.54 5.98 6.06
C SER A 129 0.34 5.57 7.23
N VAL A 130 -0.07 5.86 8.46
CA VAL A 130 0.67 5.45 9.68
C VAL A 130 0.68 3.94 9.81
N ALA A 131 -0.43 3.26 9.54
CA ALA A 131 -0.52 1.80 9.53
C ALA A 131 0.38 1.19 8.45
N PHE A 132 0.49 1.83 7.28
CA PHE A 132 1.38 1.38 6.21
C PHE A 132 2.86 1.44 6.61
N LEU A 133 3.25 2.36 7.51
CA LEU A 133 4.62 2.38 8.05
C LEU A 133 4.98 1.11 8.83
N ALA A 134 4.02 0.27 9.24
CA ALA A 134 4.32 -1.05 9.83
C ALA A 134 5.21 -1.89 8.92
N PHE A 135 5.04 -1.81 7.60
CA PHE A 135 5.83 -2.58 6.63
C PHE A 135 7.30 -2.17 6.55
N MET A 136 7.65 -0.99 7.07
CA MET A 136 9.03 -0.52 7.09
C MET A 136 9.81 -1.16 8.26
N ILE A 137 9.11 -1.69 9.26
CA ILE A 137 9.70 -2.23 10.49
C ILE A 137 10.03 -3.71 10.29
N PRO A 138 11.30 -4.12 10.41
CA PRO A 138 11.68 -5.52 10.35
C PRO A 138 10.96 -6.36 11.41
N LEU A 139 10.44 -7.52 11.00
CA LEU A 139 9.80 -8.46 11.90
C LEU A 139 10.82 -9.01 12.92
N PRO A 140 10.40 -9.32 14.16
CA PRO A 140 11.29 -9.92 15.12
C PRO A 140 11.74 -11.30 14.64
N HIS A 141 13.00 -11.66 14.92
CA HIS A 141 13.63 -12.85 14.37
C HIS A 141 12.81 -14.13 14.60
N SER A 142 12.23 -14.30 15.79
CA SER A 142 11.37 -15.44 16.12
C SER A 142 10.16 -15.58 15.20
N VAL A 143 9.51 -14.46 14.85
CA VAL A 143 8.37 -14.45 13.92
C VAL A 143 8.85 -14.73 12.50
N SER A 144 9.98 -14.15 12.10
CA SER A 144 10.57 -14.42 10.78
C SER A 144 10.88 -15.90 10.58
N LEU A 145 11.43 -16.58 11.59
CA LEU A 145 11.70 -18.03 11.58
C LEU A 145 10.42 -18.85 11.59
N ALA A 146 9.46 -18.51 12.47
CA ALA A 146 8.19 -19.22 12.60
C ALA A 146 7.36 -19.18 11.30
N LEU A 147 7.46 -18.11 10.52
CA LEU A 147 6.83 -17.99 9.21
C LEU A 147 7.65 -18.67 8.10
N SER A 148 8.97 -18.50 8.10
CA SER A 148 9.82 -19.01 7.02
C SER A 148 9.89 -20.54 6.98
N ALA A 149 9.97 -21.20 8.14
CA ALA A 149 10.11 -22.65 8.22
C ALA A 149 8.95 -23.43 7.54
N PRO A 150 7.66 -23.19 7.87
CA PRO A 150 6.56 -23.89 7.20
C PRO A 150 6.45 -23.54 5.72
N MET A 151 6.73 -22.29 5.35
CA MET A 151 6.72 -21.87 3.95
C MET A 151 7.80 -22.58 3.11
N GLN A 152 9.00 -22.76 3.67
CA GLN A 152 10.07 -23.50 3.01
C GLN A 152 9.72 -24.98 2.86
N GLY A 153 9.19 -25.63 3.91
CA GLY A 153 8.77 -27.02 3.83
C GLY A 153 7.67 -27.24 2.79
N PHE A 154 6.66 -26.37 2.76
CA PHE A 154 5.60 -26.40 1.74
C PHE A 154 6.19 -26.21 0.33
N ALA A 155 7.01 -25.19 0.13
CA ALA A 155 7.59 -24.91 -1.17
C ALA A 155 8.49 -26.06 -1.66
N THR A 156 9.26 -26.67 -0.76
CA THR A 156 10.12 -27.84 -1.05
C THR A 156 9.28 -29.03 -1.49
N ALA A 157 8.24 -29.38 -0.71
CA ALA A 157 7.36 -30.51 -1.01
C ALA A 157 6.67 -30.35 -2.38
N VAL A 158 6.05 -29.18 -2.62
CA VAL A 158 5.30 -28.93 -3.86
C VAL A 158 6.24 -28.84 -5.07
N SER A 159 7.41 -28.21 -4.93
CA SER A 159 8.35 -28.09 -6.05
C SER A 159 8.99 -29.44 -6.39
N THR A 160 9.27 -30.29 -5.39
CA THR A 160 9.76 -31.66 -5.61
C THR A 160 8.73 -32.47 -6.37
N PHE A 161 7.46 -32.42 -5.94
CA PHE A 161 6.36 -33.06 -6.65
C PHE A 161 6.23 -32.55 -8.09
N ALA A 162 6.30 -31.24 -8.31
CA ALA A 162 6.22 -30.65 -9.64
C ALA A 162 7.37 -31.13 -10.56
N LEU A 163 8.61 -31.20 -10.05
CA LEU A 163 9.75 -31.72 -10.79
C LEU A 163 9.60 -33.21 -11.14
N GLN A 164 9.10 -34.02 -10.21
CA GLN A 164 8.82 -35.44 -10.44
C GLN A 164 7.75 -35.65 -11.51
N VAL A 165 6.66 -34.86 -11.48
CA VAL A 165 5.62 -34.87 -12.52
C VAL A 165 6.19 -34.51 -13.89
N LEU A 166 7.20 -33.64 -13.93
CA LEU A 166 7.91 -33.27 -15.15
C LEU A 166 9.01 -34.27 -15.56
N GLY A 167 9.07 -35.44 -14.93
CA GLY A 167 9.98 -36.53 -15.28
C GLY A 167 11.41 -36.37 -14.75
N ARG A 168 11.62 -35.51 -13.75
CA ARG A 168 12.93 -35.27 -13.14
C ARG A 168 13.10 -36.06 -11.83
N PRO A 169 14.26 -36.71 -11.59
CA PRO A 169 14.50 -37.51 -10.40
C PRO A 169 14.83 -36.62 -9.18
N ALA A 170 13.85 -35.84 -8.73
CA ALA A 170 13.99 -34.93 -7.58
C ALA A 170 13.63 -35.64 -6.26
N VAL A 171 14.44 -35.44 -5.21
CA VAL A 171 14.20 -35.95 -3.85
C VAL A 171 14.34 -34.81 -2.85
N ALA A 172 13.42 -34.72 -1.90
CA ALA A 172 13.47 -33.71 -0.83
C ALA A 172 14.17 -34.27 0.42
N GLU A 173 15.21 -33.56 0.88
CA GLU A 173 15.87 -33.79 2.17
C GLU A 173 15.74 -32.53 3.04
N GLY A 174 14.79 -32.55 3.97
CA GLY A 174 14.43 -31.36 4.73
C GLY A 174 13.86 -30.25 3.83
N ASN A 175 14.53 -29.10 3.76
CA ASN A 175 14.18 -27.97 2.89
C ASN A 175 15.07 -27.86 1.64
N VAL A 176 15.83 -28.91 1.32
CA VAL A 176 16.71 -28.99 0.15
C VAL A 176 16.14 -30.02 -0.82
N ILE A 177 16.17 -29.72 -2.12
CA ILE A 177 15.78 -30.64 -3.19
C ILE A 177 17.03 -31.09 -3.93
N LEU A 178 17.34 -32.38 -3.84
CA LEU A 178 18.38 -33.05 -4.60
C LEU A 178 17.83 -33.39 -5.99
N LEU A 179 18.49 -32.89 -7.02
CA LEU A 179 18.15 -33.14 -8.42
C LEU A 179 19.42 -33.53 -9.17
N ASN A 180 19.61 -34.82 -9.41
CA ASN A 180 20.87 -35.38 -9.92
C ASN A 180 22.06 -34.94 -9.05
N ASP A 181 23.03 -34.21 -9.62
CA ASP A 181 24.21 -33.69 -8.89
C ASP A 181 23.98 -32.26 -8.35
N ILE A 182 22.74 -31.77 -8.32
CA ILE A 182 22.40 -30.38 -8.00
C ILE A 182 21.56 -30.30 -6.73
N GLU A 183 21.98 -29.46 -5.80
CA GLU A 183 21.29 -29.23 -4.54
C GLU A 183 20.52 -27.89 -4.60
N LEU A 184 19.24 -27.97 -4.95
CA LEU A 184 18.36 -26.81 -4.98
C LEU A 184 17.93 -26.47 -3.54
N GLY A 185 18.49 -25.38 -3.00
CA GLY A 185 18.20 -24.92 -1.63
C GLY A 185 19.42 -24.51 -0.81
N ILE A 186 20.64 -24.83 -1.27
CA ILE A 186 21.90 -24.54 -0.56
C ILE A 186 22.55 -23.21 -1.00
N VAL A 187 22.31 -22.77 -2.24
CA VAL A 187 22.67 -21.40 -2.64
C VAL A 187 21.67 -20.44 -2.00
N GLU A 188 22.21 -19.50 -1.21
CA GLU A 188 21.49 -18.57 -0.33
C GLU A 188 20.18 -18.00 -0.92
N ALA A 189 19.22 -17.76 -0.02
CA ALA A 189 18.13 -16.79 -0.18
C ALA A 189 16.96 -17.16 -1.12
N CYS A 190 16.37 -18.32 -0.89
CA CYS A 190 14.95 -18.54 -1.22
C CYS A 190 14.06 -18.25 -0.01
N SER A 191 14.29 -17.12 0.66
CA SER A 191 13.42 -16.65 1.74
C SER A 191 12.07 -16.30 1.10
N GLY A 192 11.15 -17.28 1.07
CA GLY A 192 9.75 -17.05 0.71
C GLY A 192 9.15 -15.90 1.52
N LEU A 193 9.73 -15.62 2.70
CA LEU A 193 9.42 -14.46 3.53
C LEU A 193 9.72 -13.11 2.86
N ARG A 194 10.82 -12.95 2.09
CA ARG A 194 11.07 -11.72 1.33
C ARG A 194 9.92 -11.42 0.37
N MET A 195 9.59 -12.40 -0.48
CA MET A 195 8.50 -12.25 -1.44
C MET A 195 7.17 -12.05 -0.72
N LEU A 196 6.92 -12.78 0.37
CA LEU A 196 5.72 -12.61 1.17
C LEU A 196 5.58 -11.19 1.69
N VAL A 197 6.60 -10.63 2.35
CA VAL A 197 6.53 -9.29 2.93
C VAL A 197 6.35 -8.24 1.84
N VAL A 198 7.05 -8.37 0.70
CA VAL A 198 6.91 -7.46 -0.44
C VAL A 198 5.51 -7.53 -1.05
N PHE A 199 5.00 -8.73 -1.35
CA PHE A 199 3.66 -8.89 -1.91
C PHE A 199 2.58 -8.51 -0.91
N PHE A 200 2.78 -8.73 0.38
CA PHE A 200 1.84 -8.33 1.42
C PHE A 200 1.80 -6.82 1.59
N ALA A 201 2.94 -6.13 1.55
CA ALA A 201 3.00 -4.67 1.52
C ALA A 201 2.33 -4.12 0.25
N LEU A 202 2.61 -4.70 -0.92
CA LEU A 202 2.04 -4.28 -2.20
C LEU A 202 0.52 -4.52 -2.27
N SER A 203 0.05 -5.71 -1.88
CA SER A 203 -1.36 -6.05 -1.87
C SER A 203 -2.13 -5.17 -0.88
N THR A 204 -1.53 -4.88 0.28
CA THR A 204 -2.09 -3.93 1.25
C THR A 204 -2.14 -2.51 0.69
N ALA A 205 -1.09 -2.06 -0.01
CA ALA A 205 -1.08 -0.77 -0.69
C ALA A 205 -2.23 -0.66 -1.70
N VAL A 206 -2.40 -1.69 -2.54
CA VAL A 206 -3.50 -1.78 -3.51
C VAL A 206 -4.86 -1.81 -2.80
N ALA A 207 -5.01 -2.62 -1.75
CA ALA A 207 -6.25 -2.72 -0.98
C ALA A 207 -6.63 -1.38 -0.31
N ILE A 208 -5.66 -0.57 0.11
CA ILE A 208 -5.90 0.78 0.64
C ILE A 208 -6.40 1.72 -0.46
N LEU A 209 -5.80 1.66 -1.65
CA LEU A 209 -6.12 2.56 -2.78
C LEU A 209 -7.46 2.27 -3.45
N ILE A 210 -7.86 0.99 -3.58
CA ILE A 210 -9.10 0.63 -4.27
C ILE A 210 -10.32 0.90 -3.37
N ARG A 211 -11.43 1.35 -3.98
CA ARG A 211 -12.74 1.50 -3.35
C ARG A 211 -13.53 0.19 -3.35
N LYS A 212 -13.12 -0.77 -2.50
CA LYS A 212 -13.83 -2.03 -2.26
C LYS A 212 -14.29 -2.16 -0.80
N PRO A 213 -15.29 -3.02 -0.48
CA PRO A 213 -15.65 -3.33 0.89
C PRO A 213 -14.47 -3.93 1.67
N TRP A 214 -14.50 -3.81 3.00
CA TRP A 214 -13.37 -4.20 3.86
C TRP A 214 -13.00 -5.68 3.75
N TRP A 215 -13.96 -6.56 3.48
CA TRP A 215 -13.71 -8.00 3.34
C TRP A 215 -12.94 -8.31 2.04
N GLU A 216 -13.25 -7.63 0.92
CA GLU A 216 -12.46 -7.75 -0.33
C GLU A 216 -11.04 -7.23 -0.12
N LYS A 217 -10.88 -6.15 0.64
CA LYS A 217 -9.55 -5.62 1.00
C LYS A 217 -8.74 -6.62 1.82
N LEU A 218 -9.37 -7.32 2.76
CA LEU A 218 -8.71 -8.39 3.52
C LEU A 218 -8.39 -9.60 2.65
N LEU A 219 -9.26 -9.94 1.70
CA LEU A 219 -9.00 -11.02 0.74
C LEU A 219 -7.78 -10.68 -0.13
N ILE A 220 -7.72 -9.47 -0.71
CA ILE A 220 -6.58 -8.99 -1.49
C ILE A 220 -5.30 -8.92 -0.63
N ALA A 221 -5.39 -8.46 0.61
CA ALA A 221 -4.23 -8.47 1.49
C ALA A 221 -3.77 -9.90 1.78
N GLY A 222 -4.70 -10.80 2.12
CA GLY A 222 -4.44 -12.19 2.46
C GLY A 222 -3.95 -13.04 1.29
N SER A 223 -4.31 -12.70 0.06
CA SER A 223 -3.86 -13.40 -1.16
C SER A 223 -2.35 -13.28 -1.40
N ALA A 224 -1.68 -12.32 -0.76
CA ALA A 224 -0.23 -12.23 -0.80
C ALA A 224 0.47 -13.53 -0.35
N VAL A 225 -0.12 -14.27 0.60
CA VAL A 225 0.42 -15.56 1.06
C VAL A 225 0.41 -16.61 -0.05
N PRO A 226 -0.74 -17.00 -0.65
CA PRO A 226 -0.75 -17.97 -1.73
C PRO A 226 0.00 -17.48 -2.96
N ILE A 227 -0.04 -16.19 -3.31
CA ILE A 227 0.73 -15.63 -4.43
C ILE A 227 2.24 -15.81 -4.19
N ALA A 228 2.73 -15.47 -3.00
CA ALA A 228 4.13 -15.63 -2.66
C ALA A 228 4.57 -17.10 -2.67
N LEU A 229 3.74 -18.01 -2.15
CA LEU A 229 4.01 -19.45 -2.18
C LEU A 229 4.02 -20.01 -3.61
N ALA A 230 3.02 -19.69 -4.43
CA ALA A 230 2.92 -20.14 -5.80
C ALA A 230 4.10 -19.64 -6.65
N SER A 231 4.45 -18.34 -6.50
CA SER A 231 5.61 -17.74 -7.15
C SER A 231 6.91 -18.44 -6.71
N ASN A 232 7.07 -18.72 -5.40
CA ASN A 232 8.24 -19.42 -4.88
C ASN A 232 8.36 -20.86 -5.43
N VAL A 233 7.26 -21.60 -5.49
CA VAL A 233 7.21 -22.97 -6.07
C VAL A 233 7.57 -22.94 -7.55
N LEU A 234 6.99 -22.00 -8.31
CA LEU A 234 7.29 -21.87 -9.73
C LEU A 234 8.77 -21.56 -9.94
N ARG A 235 9.35 -20.65 -9.13
CA ARG A 235 10.79 -20.35 -9.19
C ARG A 235 11.64 -21.58 -9.00
N ILE A 236 11.43 -22.33 -7.91
CA ILE A 236 12.24 -23.51 -7.58
C ILE A 236 12.14 -24.54 -8.71
N THR A 237 10.92 -24.78 -9.20
CA THR A 237 10.66 -25.74 -10.29
C THR A 237 11.34 -25.32 -11.59
N VAL A 238 11.15 -24.07 -12.04
CA VAL A 238 11.75 -23.54 -13.28
C VAL A 238 13.27 -23.53 -13.19
N THR A 239 13.81 -23.13 -12.04
CA THR A 239 15.26 -23.12 -11.79
C THR A 239 15.82 -24.54 -11.87
N GLY A 240 15.18 -25.51 -11.22
CA GLY A 240 15.58 -26.91 -11.27
C GLY A 240 15.56 -27.50 -12.69
N LEU A 241 14.48 -27.27 -13.45
CA LEU A 241 14.37 -27.72 -14.84
C LEU A 241 15.48 -27.12 -15.71
N PHE A 242 15.80 -25.86 -15.49
CA PHE A 242 16.80 -25.15 -16.29
C PHE A 242 18.19 -25.71 -16.01
N TYR A 243 18.57 -25.82 -14.74
CA TYR A 243 19.85 -26.37 -14.32
C TYR A 243 20.07 -27.80 -14.84
N ASP A 244 19.02 -28.63 -14.79
CA ASP A 244 19.08 -30.00 -15.31
C ASP A 244 19.21 -30.07 -16.84
N SER A 245 18.59 -29.15 -17.58
CA SER A 245 18.55 -29.19 -19.05
C SER A 245 19.77 -28.55 -19.72
N PHE A 246 20.33 -27.49 -19.13
CA PHE A 246 21.41 -26.68 -19.74
C PHE A 246 22.77 -26.88 -19.06
N GLY A 247 22.82 -27.63 -17.95
CA GLY A 247 24.01 -27.86 -17.16
C GLY A 247 24.62 -26.57 -16.59
N ASN A 248 25.76 -26.69 -15.93
CA ASN A 248 26.44 -25.58 -15.25
C ASN A 248 27.19 -24.61 -16.20
N HIS A 249 26.98 -24.74 -17.53
CA HIS A 249 27.74 -24.01 -18.55
C HIS A 249 27.31 -22.54 -18.71
N PHE A 250 26.06 -22.21 -18.36
CA PHE A 250 25.65 -20.83 -18.18
C PHE A 250 25.84 -20.47 -16.70
N GLY A 251 26.96 -19.81 -16.40
CA GLY A 251 27.44 -19.58 -15.03
C GLY A 251 26.35 -19.08 -14.07
N GLY A 252 26.37 -19.65 -12.85
CA GLY A 252 25.36 -19.41 -11.82
C GLY A 252 25.04 -17.93 -11.56
N ALA A 253 26.00 -17.01 -11.75
CA ALA A 253 25.77 -15.57 -11.58
C ALA A 253 24.68 -15.00 -12.51
N LEU A 254 24.71 -15.32 -13.82
CA LEU A 254 23.71 -14.80 -14.77
C LEU A 254 22.31 -15.35 -14.48
N PHE A 255 22.21 -16.61 -14.05
CA PHE A 255 20.93 -17.24 -13.74
C PHE A 255 20.35 -16.80 -12.40
N HIS A 256 21.18 -16.60 -11.38
CA HIS A 256 20.72 -16.06 -10.11
C HIS A 256 20.14 -14.64 -10.27
N ASP A 257 20.79 -13.80 -11.09
CA ASP A 257 20.33 -12.43 -11.35
C ASP A 257 19.05 -12.40 -12.18
N VAL A 258 18.96 -13.19 -13.26
CA VAL A 258 17.78 -13.24 -14.14
C VAL A 258 16.58 -13.89 -13.43
N ALA A 259 16.79 -14.99 -12.71
CA ALA A 259 15.73 -15.63 -11.93
C ALA A 259 15.20 -14.67 -10.87
N GLY A 260 16.08 -13.93 -10.17
CA GLY A 260 15.70 -12.90 -9.21
C GLY A 260 14.87 -11.76 -9.83
N TRP A 261 15.28 -11.27 -11.02
CA TRP A 261 14.57 -10.20 -11.72
C TRP A 261 13.19 -10.63 -12.22
N LEU A 262 13.04 -11.89 -12.67
CA LEU A 262 11.78 -12.42 -13.20
C LEU A 262 10.70 -12.63 -12.11
N MET A 263 11.09 -12.73 -10.84
CA MET A 263 10.16 -12.96 -9.71
C MET A 263 9.19 -11.80 -9.46
N MET A 264 9.68 -10.56 -9.56
CA MET A 264 8.86 -9.37 -9.31
C MET A 264 7.73 -9.22 -10.35
N PRO A 265 8.00 -9.29 -11.67
CA PRO A 265 6.95 -9.35 -12.69
C PRO A 265 5.95 -10.49 -12.50
N LEU A 266 6.42 -11.68 -12.09
CA LEU A 266 5.56 -12.84 -11.91
C LEU A 266 4.53 -12.65 -10.80
N GLY A 267 4.92 -12.14 -9.63
CA GLY A 267 3.94 -11.91 -8.58
C GLY A 267 3.04 -10.70 -8.84
N LEU A 268 3.52 -9.68 -9.57
CA LEU A 268 2.66 -8.61 -10.11
C LEU A 268 1.60 -9.17 -11.07
N LEU A 269 1.98 -10.13 -11.92
CA LEU A 269 1.05 -10.83 -12.82
C LEU A 269 -0.01 -11.58 -12.01
N PHE A 270 0.37 -12.35 -10.98
CA PHE A 270 -0.60 -13.06 -10.15
C PHE A 270 -1.57 -12.12 -9.41
N LEU A 271 -1.06 -11.01 -8.86
CA LEU A 271 -1.91 -9.99 -8.25
C LEU A 271 -2.86 -9.35 -9.28
N GLY A 272 -2.37 -9.09 -10.50
CA GLY A 272 -3.19 -8.58 -11.60
C GLY A 272 -4.29 -9.55 -12.02
N ILE A 273 -3.97 -10.85 -12.11
CA ILE A 273 -4.94 -11.92 -12.40
C ILE A 273 -6.00 -11.98 -11.29
N GLU A 274 -5.60 -11.93 -10.03
CA GLU A 274 -6.54 -11.92 -8.91
C GLU A 274 -7.50 -10.73 -8.99
N LEU A 275 -6.98 -9.52 -9.18
CA LEU A 275 -7.82 -8.32 -9.32
C LEU A 275 -8.78 -8.43 -10.52
N TRP A 276 -8.33 -9.03 -11.62
CA TRP A 276 -9.18 -9.30 -12.79
C TRP A 276 -10.27 -10.33 -12.47
N ILE A 277 -9.94 -11.41 -11.75
CA ILE A 277 -10.88 -12.44 -11.29
C ILE A 277 -11.92 -11.82 -10.36
N LEU A 278 -11.50 -11.08 -9.33
CA LEU A 278 -12.39 -10.43 -8.37
C LEU A 278 -13.32 -9.44 -9.07
N LYS A 279 -12.81 -8.64 -10.02
CA LYS A 279 -13.62 -7.73 -10.83
C LYS A 279 -14.65 -8.47 -11.68
N THR A 280 -14.32 -9.66 -12.18
CA THR A 280 -15.19 -10.44 -13.07
C THR A 280 -16.26 -11.21 -12.29
N LEU A 281 -15.93 -11.74 -11.10
CA LEU A 281 -16.82 -12.52 -10.27
C LEU A 281 -17.72 -11.68 -9.35
N LEU A 282 -17.23 -10.53 -8.86
CA LEU A 282 -17.97 -9.69 -7.91
C LEU A 282 -18.58 -8.50 -8.63
N ILE A 283 -19.89 -8.58 -8.87
CA ILE A 283 -20.68 -7.45 -9.35
C ILE A 283 -20.64 -6.36 -8.29
N GLU A 284 -20.11 -5.20 -8.64
CA GLU A 284 -20.11 -4.05 -7.74
C GLU A 284 -21.56 -3.68 -7.41
N PRO A 285 -21.96 -3.64 -6.12
CA PRO A 285 -23.29 -3.17 -5.78
C PRO A 285 -23.43 -1.74 -6.33
N PRO A 286 -24.55 -1.41 -6.98
CA PRO A 286 -24.72 -0.10 -7.59
C PRO A 286 -24.44 0.98 -6.55
N SER A 287 -23.62 1.96 -6.93
CA SER A 287 -23.19 3.04 -6.04
C SER A 287 -24.34 3.55 -5.17
N GLN A 288 -24.07 3.82 -3.88
CA GLN A 288 -25.08 4.37 -2.96
C GLN A 288 -25.74 5.64 -3.54
N THR A 289 -25.03 6.38 -4.38
CA THR A 289 -25.55 7.50 -5.17
C THR A 289 -26.63 7.06 -6.16
N ALA A 290 -26.41 6.01 -6.95
CA ALA A 290 -27.41 5.48 -7.89
C ALA A 290 -28.63 4.88 -7.18
N GLN A 291 -28.45 4.26 -6.01
CA GLN A 291 -29.56 3.79 -5.18
C GLN A 291 -30.33 4.95 -4.53
N ALA A 292 -29.64 5.94 -3.97
CA ALA A 292 -30.27 7.13 -3.40
C ALA A 292 -31.05 7.90 -4.47
N THR A 293 -30.46 8.11 -5.65
CA THR A 293 -31.15 8.74 -6.79
C THR A 293 -32.36 7.91 -7.25
N ARG A 294 -32.26 6.57 -7.34
CA ARG A 294 -33.41 5.72 -7.68
C ARG A 294 -34.52 5.77 -6.63
N VAL A 295 -34.18 5.72 -5.34
CA VAL A 295 -35.15 5.81 -4.25
C VAL A 295 -35.81 7.19 -4.22
N THR A 296 -35.05 8.26 -4.42
CA THR A 296 -35.59 9.62 -4.56
C THR A 296 -36.49 9.72 -5.80
N MET A 297 -36.05 9.25 -6.97
CA MET A 297 -36.85 9.29 -8.21
C MET A 297 -38.15 8.48 -8.10
N GLN A 298 -38.10 7.29 -7.50
CA GLN A 298 -39.31 6.48 -7.24
C GLN A 298 -40.23 7.15 -6.22
N ARG A 299 -39.67 7.76 -5.18
CA ARG A 299 -40.44 8.47 -4.14
C ARG A 299 -41.16 9.71 -4.67
N PHE A 300 -40.63 10.34 -5.72
CA PHE A 300 -41.18 11.57 -6.29
C PHE A 300 -41.83 11.35 -7.68
N GLU A 301 -42.03 10.11 -8.12
CA GLU A 301 -42.61 9.75 -9.45
C GLU A 301 -42.03 10.56 -10.63
N VAL A 302 -40.76 10.94 -10.55
CA VAL A 302 -40.17 11.84 -11.55
C VAL A 302 -39.80 11.01 -12.78
N ASN A 303 -40.57 11.18 -13.85
CA ASN A 303 -40.24 10.58 -15.15
C ASN A 303 -39.06 11.35 -15.78
N PRO A 304 -37.90 10.71 -16.03
CA PRO A 304 -36.73 11.37 -16.59
C PRO A 304 -36.98 11.98 -17.98
N LEU A 305 -37.96 11.48 -18.74
CA LEU A 305 -38.35 12.04 -20.04
C LEU A 305 -39.08 13.39 -19.93
N ALA A 306 -39.71 13.68 -18.79
CA ALA A 306 -40.39 14.96 -18.57
C ALA A 306 -39.40 16.12 -18.41
N LEU A 307 -38.20 15.85 -17.88
CA LEU A 307 -37.12 16.85 -17.74
C LEU A 307 -36.54 17.29 -19.09
N TYR A 308 -36.50 16.40 -20.09
CA TYR A 308 -36.04 16.73 -21.44
C TYR A 308 -37.13 17.32 -22.34
N ALA A 309 -38.42 17.11 -22.01
CA ALA A 309 -39.54 17.64 -22.80
C ALA A 309 -39.82 19.14 -22.56
N SER A 310 -39.19 19.75 -21.54
CA SER A 310 -39.41 21.15 -21.15
C SER A 310 -38.55 22.16 -21.91
N GLU A 311 -37.50 21.75 -22.62
CA GLU A 311 -36.63 22.67 -23.36
C GLU A 311 -37.13 22.86 -24.80
N LYS A 312 -38.12 23.73 -24.96
CA LYS A 312 -38.43 24.30 -26.27
C LYS A 312 -37.28 25.25 -26.63
N PRO A 313 -36.54 25.05 -27.74
CA PRO A 313 -35.41 25.91 -28.09
C PRO A 313 -35.88 27.35 -28.32
N PRO A 314 -35.10 28.36 -27.92
CA PRO A 314 -35.47 29.76 -28.10
C PRO A 314 -35.54 30.10 -29.60
N ASN A 315 -36.56 30.88 -29.93
CA ASN A 315 -36.90 31.31 -31.29
C ASN A 315 -35.68 32.01 -31.93
N ARG A 316 -35.21 31.55 -33.10
CA ARG A 316 -34.14 32.21 -33.86
C ARG A 316 -34.60 33.61 -34.28
N GLU A 317 -34.04 34.64 -33.65
CA GLU A 317 -34.16 36.02 -34.15
C GLU A 317 -33.49 36.16 -35.53
N LYS A 318 -34.10 36.98 -36.40
CA LYS A 318 -33.71 37.21 -37.79
C LYS A 318 -32.26 37.77 -37.89
N PRO A 319 -31.54 37.51 -39.00
CA PRO A 319 -30.20 38.06 -39.19
C PRO A 319 -30.24 39.57 -39.42
N ILE A 320 -29.35 40.28 -38.75
CA ILE A 320 -29.08 41.72 -38.91
C ILE A 320 -28.48 41.96 -40.30
N ALA A 321 -29.04 42.91 -41.05
CA ALA A 321 -28.53 43.32 -42.36
C ALA A 321 -27.14 43.99 -42.24
N ALA A 322 -26.24 43.66 -43.16
CA ALA A 322 -24.92 44.28 -43.28
C ALA A 322 -25.04 45.75 -43.74
N PRO A 323 -24.15 46.66 -43.29
CA PRO A 323 -24.15 48.04 -43.76
C PRO A 323 -23.53 48.14 -45.17
N GLU A 324 -24.14 48.97 -46.01
CA GLU A 324 -23.70 49.31 -47.37
C GLU A 324 -22.34 50.04 -47.34
N GLU A 325 -21.42 49.63 -48.22
CA GLU A 325 -20.14 50.31 -48.46
C GLU A 325 -20.40 51.61 -49.27
N GLU A 326 -20.14 52.76 -48.65
CA GLU A 326 -20.17 54.07 -49.31
C GLU A 326 -18.80 54.33 -49.95
N VAL A 327 -18.79 54.43 -51.29
CA VAL A 327 -17.62 54.63 -52.15
C VAL A 327 -17.49 56.11 -52.51
N VAL A 328 -16.46 56.81 -52.01
CA VAL A 328 -15.94 58.12 -52.46
C VAL A 328 -14.48 58.19 -51.98
N GLU A 329 -13.39 58.47 -52.71
CA GLU A 329 -13.10 59.10 -54.00
C GLU A 329 -11.62 58.84 -54.33
N THR A 330 -11.21 58.84 -55.61
CA THR A 330 -9.92 59.45 -56.05
C THR A 330 -9.98 59.86 -57.52
N ALA A 331 -9.56 61.12 -57.78
CA ALA A 331 -9.19 61.75 -59.07
C ALA A 331 -10.33 61.96 -60.09
N THR A 332 -10.61 63.16 -60.59
CA THR A 332 -9.80 64.34 -60.99
C THR A 332 -10.67 65.59 -60.99
#